data_AF-A0A938BH13-F1
#
_entry.id   AF-A0A938BH13-F1
#
_cell.length_a   1.000
_cell.length_b   1.000
_cell.length_c   1.000
_cell.angle_alpha   90.00
_cell.angle_beta   90.00
_cell.angle_gamma   90.00
#
_symmetry.space_group_name_H-M   'P 1'
#
loop_
_entity.id
_entity.type
_entity.pdbx_description
1 polymer ?
#
loop_
_entity_poly.entity_id
_entity_poly.type
_entity_poly.pdbx_seq_one_letter_code
_entity_poly.pdbx_strand_id
1 'polypeptide(L)'
;DLGSGVCHQIIPEAGYVVCGDLVLGADSHTCTYGALNCLSAGVGSTDLAIVMASGKNWLKVPHSVKIVVRGEPPKGVFAKDVILYIIGRLTAGGLTYRSVEFTGDYIENLSMDGRFTICNMAVEMGAKCAIMPADKKVLEWLSKYSHRKPNPQEPDKDAYYLTTYEFDISKLIPQIAKPHRVDNVLPISSVEGLEIDEAFVGTCTNGRLEDLEVIAGILEGRKIDSSVKFIISPASRNVYLEALEKGFISIFIKSGAIVISPGCGPCVGTHAGIPADGEVVISSANRNFKGRMGNPNAFIYLASPLTVACSAIKGRITDPQKFLEG
;
A
#
# COMPACT_ATOMS: atom_id res chain seq x y z
N ASP A 1 -20.65 -5.93 -4.13
CA ASP A 1 -21.00 -7.33 -3.82
C ASP A 1 -19.74 -8.07 -3.36
N LEU A 2 -19.87 -9.27 -2.81
CA LEU A 2 -18.74 -10.16 -2.55
C LEU A 2 -17.98 -10.43 -3.86
N GLY A 3 -16.64 -10.43 -3.79
CA GLY A 3 -15.77 -10.55 -4.97
C GLY A 3 -15.67 -9.30 -5.84
N SER A 4 -16.10 -8.12 -5.35
CA SER A 4 -15.88 -6.84 -6.04
C SER A 4 -14.46 -6.28 -5.83
N GLY A 5 -13.80 -6.56 -4.71
CA GLY A 5 -12.48 -6.03 -4.38
C GLY A 5 -12.34 -5.58 -2.93
N VAL A 6 -11.17 -5.03 -2.62
CA VAL A 6 -10.89 -4.42 -1.31
C VAL A 6 -11.59 -3.07 -1.16
N CYS A 7 -12.11 -2.77 0.03
CA CYS A 7 -12.89 -1.57 0.33
C CYS A 7 -12.20 -0.26 -0.14
N HIS A 8 -10.89 -0.13 0.11
CA HIS A 8 -10.15 1.09 -0.25
C HIS A 8 -9.80 1.22 -1.73
N GLN A 9 -10.06 0.19 -2.53
CA GLN A 9 -10.00 0.28 -4.00
C GLN A 9 -11.40 0.57 -4.57
N ILE A 10 -12.41 -0.19 -4.12
CA ILE A 10 -13.75 -0.14 -4.71
C ILE A 10 -14.49 1.18 -4.42
N ILE A 11 -14.27 1.79 -3.25
CA ILE A 11 -14.99 3.01 -2.85
C ILE A 11 -14.59 4.20 -3.76
N PRO A 12 -13.29 4.46 -3.99
CA PRO A 12 -12.85 5.42 -5.01
C PRO A 12 -13.30 5.07 -6.43
N GLU A 13 -13.13 3.81 -6.87
CA GLU A 13 -13.51 3.37 -8.23
C GLU A 13 -15.01 3.50 -8.51
N ALA A 14 -15.86 3.39 -7.47
CA ALA A 14 -17.29 3.60 -7.58
C ALA A 14 -17.71 5.09 -7.56
N GLY A 15 -16.74 6.01 -7.49
CA GLY A 15 -16.98 7.46 -7.54
C GLY A 15 -17.56 8.06 -6.27
N TYR A 16 -17.54 7.32 -5.15
CA TYR A 16 -18.10 7.77 -3.87
C TYR A 16 -17.22 8.79 -3.13
N VAL A 17 -15.97 8.97 -3.56
CA VAL A 17 -15.00 9.87 -2.94
C VAL A 17 -14.40 10.78 -4.00
N VAL A 18 -14.38 12.10 -3.74
CA VAL A 18 -13.74 13.12 -4.58
C VAL A 18 -12.97 14.14 -3.73
N CYS A 19 -12.06 14.91 -4.35
CA CYS A 19 -11.25 15.91 -3.64
C CYS A 19 -12.08 16.81 -2.71
N GLY A 20 -11.56 17.06 -1.51
CA GLY A 20 -12.20 17.87 -0.48
C GLY A 20 -13.24 17.13 0.36
N ASP A 21 -13.53 15.87 0.08
CA ASP A 21 -14.43 15.08 0.93
C ASP A 21 -13.83 14.81 2.32
N LEU A 22 -14.70 14.77 3.32
CA LEU A 22 -14.45 14.18 4.64
C LEU A 22 -14.99 12.74 4.63
N VAL A 23 -14.11 11.75 4.76
CA VAL A 23 -14.47 10.33 4.67
C VAL A 23 -14.15 9.60 5.97
N LEU A 24 -15.19 9.04 6.60
CA LEU A 24 -15.04 8.19 7.78
C LEU A 24 -15.42 6.75 7.42
N GLY A 25 -14.55 5.81 7.75
CA GLY A 25 -14.71 4.40 7.41
C GLY A 25 -14.47 3.47 8.59
N ALA A 26 -15.05 2.27 8.53
CA ALA A 26 -14.91 1.23 9.55
C ALA A 26 -13.52 0.57 9.58
N ASP A 27 -12.63 0.92 8.65
CA ASP A 27 -11.29 0.35 8.53
C ASP A 27 -10.23 1.40 8.86
N SER A 28 -9.16 0.98 9.55
CA SER A 28 -8.05 1.85 9.93
C SER A 28 -7.35 2.52 8.74
N HIS A 29 -7.33 1.87 7.58
CA HIS A 29 -6.66 2.35 6.37
C HIS A 29 -7.55 3.24 5.50
N THR A 30 -8.68 3.73 6.04
CA THR A 30 -9.48 4.76 5.36
C THR A 30 -8.65 6.00 5.00
N CYS A 31 -7.52 6.24 5.71
CA CYS A 31 -6.51 7.25 5.35
C CYS A 31 -5.95 7.14 3.92
N THR A 32 -6.13 6.00 3.24
CA THR A 32 -5.79 5.79 1.82
C THR A 32 -6.34 6.88 0.91
N TYR A 33 -7.54 7.42 1.20
CA TYR A 33 -8.18 8.42 0.34
C TYR A 33 -7.52 9.80 0.42
N GLY A 34 -6.57 9.98 1.32
CA GLY A 34 -5.62 11.09 1.31
C GLY A 34 -4.93 11.33 -0.04
N ALA A 35 -4.72 10.24 -0.80
CA ALA A 35 -4.16 10.26 -2.15
C ALA A 35 -5.02 11.07 -3.14
N LEU A 36 -6.32 11.19 -2.86
CA LEU A 36 -7.31 11.95 -3.62
C LEU A 36 -7.60 13.31 -2.98
N ASN A 37 -6.70 13.84 -2.15
CA ASN A 37 -6.90 15.11 -1.45
C ASN A 37 -8.16 15.13 -0.55
N CYS A 38 -8.42 14.01 0.14
CA CYS A 38 -9.54 13.89 1.07
C CYS A 38 -9.04 13.83 2.51
N LEU A 39 -9.76 14.46 3.44
CA LEU A 39 -9.55 14.18 4.86
C LEU A 39 -10.25 12.85 5.15
N SER A 40 -9.47 11.79 5.34
CA SER A 40 -10.01 10.45 5.49
C SER A 40 -9.42 9.71 6.68
N ALA A 41 -10.27 9.08 7.49
CA ALA A 41 -9.85 8.44 8.73
C ALA A 41 -10.72 7.24 9.11
N GLY A 42 -10.07 6.24 9.72
CA GLY A 42 -10.77 5.13 10.36
C GLY A 42 -11.47 5.58 11.65
N VAL A 43 -12.64 4.99 11.91
CA VAL A 43 -13.45 5.21 13.12
C VAL A 43 -14.01 3.89 13.64
N GLY A 44 -14.41 3.86 14.92
CA GLY A 44 -15.04 2.68 15.53
C GLY A 44 -16.48 2.48 15.06
N SER A 45 -17.07 1.33 15.42
CA SER A 45 -18.46 1.00 15.06
C SER A 45 -19.48 1.99 15.62
N THR A 46 -19.28 2.49 16.85
CA THR A 46 -20.15 3.51 17.47
C THR A 46 -20.10 4.83 16.72
N ASP A 47 -18.91 5.31 16.39
CA ASP A 47 -18.70 6.53 15.61
C ASP A 47 -19.36 6.41 14.23
N LEU A 48 -19.21 5.26 13.59
CA LEU A 48 -19.84 5.01 12.29
C LEU A 48 -21.37 4.99 12.38
N ALA A 49 -21.93 4.38 13.43
CA ALA A 49 -23.37 4.38 13.67
C ALA A 49 -23.90 5.82 13.86
N ILE A 50 -23.16 6.69 14.56
CA ILE A 50 -23.50 8.10 14.73
C ILE A 50 -23.47 8.84 13.38
N VAL A 51 -22.44 8.60 12.55
CA VAL A 51 -22.35 9.16 11.18
C VAL A 51 -23.54 8.73 10.34
N MET A 52 -23.90 7.45 10.37
CA MET A 52 -25.03 6.92 9.60
C MET A 52 -26.37 7.51 10.08
N ALA A 53 -26.54 7.70 11.39
CA ALA A 53 -27.77 8.23 11.96
C ALA A 53 -27.94 9.74 11.78
N SER A 54 -26.85 10.51 11.79
CA SER A 54 -26.90 11.98 11.85
C SER A 54 -26.27 12.72 10.67
N GLY A 55 -25.51 12.01 9.83
CA GLY A 55 -24.65 12.61 8.79
C GLY A 55 -23.48 13.43 9.36
N LYS A 56 -23.21 13.35 10.67
CA LYS A 56 -22.22 14.17 11.38
C LYS A 56 -21.43 13.33 12.36
N ASN A 57 -20.26 13.82 12.75
CA ASN A 57 -19.48 13.27 13.85
C ASN A 57 -18.59 14.34 14.51
N TRP A 58 -18.13 14.08 15.72
CA TRP A 58 -17.17 14.91 16.43
C TRP A 58 -15.75 14.42 16.15
N LEU A 59 -14.92 15.32 15.62
CA LEU A 59 -13.50 15.06 15.40
C LEU A 59 -12.69 16.14 16.09
N LYS A 60 -11.68 15.74 16.86
CA LYS A 60 -10.64 16.66 17.29
C LYS A 60 -9.76 16.99 16.09
N VAL A 61 -9.66 18.27 15.74
CA VAL A 61 -8.76 18.73 14.66
C VAL A 61 -7.32 18.32 15.03
N PRO A 62 -6.64 17.49 14.22
CA PRO A 62 -5.28 17.08 14.49
C PRO A 62 -4.29 18.21 14.19
N HIS A 63 -3.14 18.21 14.86
CA HIS A 63 -2.02 19.06 14.44
C HIS A 63 -1.40 18.50 13.16
N SER A 64 -1.09 19.39 12.20
CA SER A 64 -0.47 19.02 10.93
C SER A 64 1.04 18.87 11.04
N VAL A 65 1.56 17.83 10.40
CA VAL A 65 2.98 17.57 10.17
C VAL A 65 3.20 17.52 8.66
N LYS A 66 4.27 18.16 8.19
CA LYS A 66 4.67 18.12 6.78
C LYS A 66 5.76 17.08 6.57
N ILE A 67 5.61 16.24 5.56
CA ILE A 67 6.64 15.31 5.10
C ILE A 67 6.98 15.66 3.66
N VAL A 68 8.19 16.19 3.46
CA VAL A 68 8.74 16.53 2.14
C VAL A 68 9.60 15.38 1.66
N VAL A 69 9.25 14.77 0.52
CA VAL A 69 10.01 13.67 -0.09
C VAL A 69 10.66 14.16 -1.38
N ARG A 70 11.99 14.12 -1.44
CA ARG A 70 12.79 14.71 -2.53
C ARG A 70 13.65 13.68 -3.25
N GLY A 71 13.87 13.94 -4.53
CA GLY A 71 14.73 13.15 -5.40
C GLY A 71 13.99 12.00 -6.08
N GLU A 72 14.68 11.39 -7.04
CA GLU A 72 14.22 10.21 -7.75
C GLU A 72 14.95 8.98 -7.22
N PRO A 73 14.22 7.95 -6.74
CA PRO A 73 14.88 6.77 -6.23
C PRO A 73 15.47 5.93 -7.38
N PRO A 74 16.53 5.14 -7.12
CA PRO A 74 17.07 4.21 -8.09
C PRO A 74 16.02 3.23 -8.62
N LYS A 75 16.24 2.68 -9.83
CA LYS A 75 15.39 1.62 -10.39
C LYS A 75 15.23 0.47 -9.40
N GLY A 76 14.03 -0.10 -9.33
CA GLY A 76 13.71 -1.20 -8.41
C GLY A 76 13.24 -0.75 -7.03
N VAL A 77 13.19 0.56 -6.76
CA VAL A 77 12.61 1.15 -5.54
C VAL A 77 11.27 1.78 -5.88
N PHE A 78 10.22 1.37 -5.16
CA PHE A 78 8.84 1.81 -5.39
C PHE A 78 8.28 2.62 -4.22
N ALA A 79 7.07 3.17 -4.39
CA ALA A 79 6.36 3.92 -3.35
C ALA A 79 6.27 3.14 -2.01
N LYS A 80 6.17 1.81 -2.08
CA LYS A 80 6.18 0.92 -0.92
C LYS A 80 7.50 1.00 -0.14
N ASP A 81 8.64 0.99 -0.83
CA ASP A 81 9.95 1.10 -0.20
C ASP A 81 10.12 2.48 0.46
N VAL A 82 9.66 3.54 -0.21
CA VAL A 82 9.70 4.92 0.32
C VAL A 82 8.86 5.06 1.60
N ILE A 83 7.62 4.56 1.62
CA ILE A 83 6.80 4.67 2.83
C ILE A 83 7.30 3.78 3.96
N LEU A 84 7.83 2.58 3.66
CA LEU A 84 8.51 1.77 4.67
C LEU A 84 9.72 2.49 5.25
N TYR A 85 10.55 3.12 4.41
CA TYR A 85 11.69 3.92 4.88
C TYR A 85 11.24 5.01 5.85
N ILE A 86 10.19 5.77 5.51
CA ILE A 86 9.64 6.83 6.36
C ILE A 86 9.10 6.27 7.68
N ILE A 87 8.32 5.18 7.64
CA ILE A 87 7.76 4.54 8.83
C ILE A 87 8.88 4.02 9.74
N GLY A 88 9.95 3.43 9.19
CA GLY A 88 11.11 3.00 9.98
C GLY A 88 11.83 4.13 10.72
N ARG A 89 11.79 5.35 10.16
CA ARG A 89 12.39 6.54 10.79
C ARG A 89 11.48 7.21 11.81
N LEU A 90 10.17 7.21 11.57
CA LEU A 90 9.19 7.87 12.44
C LEU A 90 8.62 6.94 13.51
N THR A 91 8.68 5.63 13.32
CA THR A 91 8.14 4.58 14.18
C THR A 91 6.61 4.55 14.26
N ALA A 92 6.05 3.45 14.75
CA ALA A 92 4.61 3.22 14.80
C ALA A 92 3.82 4.26 15.63
N GLY A 93 4.49 4.92 16.59
CA GLY A 93 3.89 5.96 17.43
C GLY A 93 4.27 7.38 17.06
N GLY A 94 5.11 7.58 16.04
CA GLY A 94 5.77 8.86 15.76
C GLY A 94 4.82 10.02 15.49
N LEU A 95 3.71 9.74 14.82
CA LEU A 95 2.74 10.75 14.38
C LEU A 95 1.35 10.52 14.98
N THR A 96 1.29 9.94 16.18
CA THR A 96 0.04 9.66 16.88
C THR A 96 -0.88 10.89 16.90
N TYR A 97 -2.08 10.75 16.33
CA TYR A 97 -3.09 11.82 16.25
C TYR A 97 -2.64 13.09 15.50
N ARG A 98 -1.70 12.96 14.56
CA ARG A 98 -1.32 14.03 13.62
C ARG A 98 -1.97 13.81 12.26
N SER A 99 -2.26 14.90 11.55
CA SER A 99 -2.51 14.88 10.11
C SER A 99 -1.16 15.01 9.40
N VAL A 100 -0.97 14.22 8.35
CA VAL A 100 0.25 14.25 7.55
C VAL A 100 -0.04 14.85 6.20
N GLU A 101 0.70 15.88 5.84
CA GLU A 101 0.73 16.40 4.48
C GLU A 101 2.00 15.93 3.78
N PHE A 102 1.84 15.12 2.74
CA PHE A 102 2.96 14.67 1.90
C PHE A 102 3.14 15.65 0.73
N THR A 103 4.37 16.12 0.55
CA THR A 103 4.76 17.03 -0.54
C THR A 103 6.17 16.72 -1.04
N GLY A 104 6.68 17.48 -2.00
CA GLY A 104 7.99 17.31 -2.62
C GLY A 104 7.89 16.71 -4.03
N ASP A 105 8.98 16.82 -4.78
CA ASP A 105 9.10 16.45 -6.20
C ASP A 105 8.81 14.97 -6.45
N TYR A 106 9.14 14.09 -5.50
CA TYR A 106 8.74 12.69 -5.61
C TYR A 106 7.21 12.54 -5.59
N ILE A 107 6.52 13.22 -4.67
CA ILE A 107 5.05 13.16 -4.54
C ILE A 107 4.36 13.75 -5.78
N GLU A 108 4.90 14.84 -6.32
CA GLU A 108 4.44 15.46 -7.56
C GLU A 108 4.57 14.50 -8.75
N ASN A 109 5.63 13.69 -8.80
CA ASN A 109 5.89 12.76 -9.90
C ASN A 109 5.22 11.39 -9.74
N LEU A 110 4.80 11.00 -8.54
CA LEU A 110 4.10 9.72 -8.28
C LEU A 110 2.85 9.50 -9.13
N SER A 111 2.61 8.25 -9.50
CA SER A 111 1.33 7.78 -10.02
C SER A 111 0.27 7.76 -8.93
N MET A 112 -1.01 7.65 -9.32
CA MET A 112 -2.09 7.47 -8.34
C MET A 112 -1.93 6.20 -7.50
N ASP A 113 -1.46 5.11 -8.10
CA ASP A 113 -1.25 3.84 -7.40
C ASP A 113 -0.15 3.96 -6.33
N GLY A 114 0.91 4.71 -6.63
CA GLY A 114 1.95 5.07 -5.67
C GLY A 114 1.43 5.98 -4.54
N ARG A 115 0.60 6.99 -4.86
CA ARG A 115 -0.05 7.84 -3.84
C ARG A 115 -0.93 7.04 -2.90
N PHE A 116 -1.76 6.15 -3.44
CA PHE A 116 -2.59 5.25 -2.62
C PHE A 116 -1.73 4.38 -1.70
N THR A 117 -0.61 3.85 -2.19
CA THR A 117 0.34 3.06 -1.38
C THR A 117 0.86 3.85 -0.17
N ILE A 118 1.31 5.09 -0.39
CA ILE A 118 1.87 5.94 0.68
C ILE A 118 0.79 6.34 1.68
N CYS A 119 -0.35 6.87 1.22
CA CYS A 119 -1.43 7.30 2.10
C CYS A 119 -2.05 6.14 2.89
N ASN A 120 -2.13 4.94 2.29
CA ASN A 120 -2.61 3.72 2.95
C ASN A 120 -1.82 3.44 4.22
N MET A 121 -0.49 3.48 4.14
CA MET A 121 0.38 3.10 5.27
C MET A 121 0.61 4.23 6.29
N ALA A 122 0.00 5.41 6.12
CA ALA A 122 0.17 6.51 7.07
C ALA A 122 -0.28 6.14 8.50
N VAL A 123 -1.30 5.30 8.64
CA VAL A 123 -1.77 4.81 9.94
C VAL A 123 -0.71 3.95 10.65
N GLU A 124 0.22 3.33 9.91
CA GLU A 124 1.29 2.49 10.47
C GLU A 124 2.44 3.30 11.11
N MET A 125 2.39 4.64 11.01
CA MET A 125 3.21 5.57 11.81
C MET A 125 2.35 6.38 12.81
N GLY A 126 1.11 5.93 13.07
CA GLY A 126 0.20 6.52 14.05
C GLY A 126 -0.59 7.74 13.54
N ALA A 127 -0.42 8.14 12.28
CA ALA A 127 -1.12 9.28 11.72
C ALA A 127 -2.63 9.05 11.72
N LYS A 128 -3.41 10.10 12.05
CA LYS A 128 -4.87 10.06 12.00
C LYS A 128 -5.38 10.05 10.56
N CYS A 129 -4.70 10.81 9.70
CA CYS A 129 -4.92 10.86 8.27
C CYS A 129 -3.62 11.30 7.58
N ALA A 130 -3.51 11.00 6.29
CA ALA A 130 -2.54 11.60 5.39
C ALA A 130 -3.28 12.26 4.24
N ILE A 131 -2.69 13.29 3.64
CA ILE A 131 -3.27 14.06 2.53
C ILE A 131 -2.14 14.40 1.55
N MET A 132 -2.43 14.32 0.27
CA MET A 132 -1.58 14.81 -0.82
C MET A 132 -2.31 15.93 -1.59
N PRO A 133 -1.59 16.86 -2.21
CA PRO A 133 -2.16 17.88 -3.09
C PRO A 133 -2.94 17.26 -4.27
N ALA A 134 -4.01 17.93 -4.68
CA ALA A 134 -4.80 17.53 -5.84
C ALA A 134 -4.20 18.10 -7.13
N ASP A 135 -3.32 17.33 -7.75
CA ASP A 135 -2.73 17.70 -9.04
C ASP A 135 -3.59 17.22 -10.24
N LYS A 136 -3.06 17.45 -11.44
CA LYS A 136 -3.69 17.02 -12.68
C LYS A 136 -3.95 15.50 -12.72
N LYS A 137 -3.04 14.67 -12.18
CA LYS A 137 -3.20 13.21 -12.16
C LYS A 137 -4.37 12.79 -11.27
N VAL A 138 -4.56 13.44 -10.13
CA VAL A 138 -5.73 13.22 -9.25
C VAL A 138 -7.03 13.57 -9.99
N LEU A 139 -7.08 14.73 -10.65
CA LEU A 139 -8.27 15.18 -11.36
C LEU A 139 -8.61 14.28 -12.57
N GLU A 140 -7.60 13.85 -13.32
CA GLU A 140 -7.74 12.90 -14.43
C GLU A 140 -8.14 11.50 -13.96
N TRP A 141 -7.68 11.07 -12.80
CA TRP A 141 -8.11 9.80 -12.23
C TRP A 141 -9.57 9.87 -11.78
N LEU A 142 -9.96 10.93 -11.06
CA LEU A 142 -11.33 11.12 -10.59
C LEU A 142 -12.35 11.22 -11.73
N SER A 143 -12.01 11.87 -12.85
CA SER A 143 -12.92 12.03 -13.98
C SER A 143 -13.30 10.71 -14.66
N LYS A 144 -12.51 9.65 -14.47
CA LYS A 144 -12.80 8.28 -14.96
C LYS A 144 -13.85 7.56 -14.10
N TYR A 145 -13.98 7.94 -12.83
CA TYR A 145 -14.76 7.18 -11.84
C TYR A 145 -15.92 7.96 -11.22
N SER A 146 -15.90 9.29 -11.26
CA SER A 146 -16.94 10.12 -10.66
C SER A 146 -17.37 11.28 -11.54
N HIS A 147 -18.67 11.59 -11.49
CA HIS A 147 -19.25 12.79 -12.08
C HIS A 147 -19.44 13.93 -11.05
N ARG A 148 -19.13 13.67 -9.76
CA ARG A 148 -19.19 14.71 -8.72
C ARG A 148 -18.10 15.74 -8.98
N LYS A 149 -18.44 17.03 -8.84
CA LYS A 149 -17.48 18.13 -9.00
C LYS A 149 -16.40 18.05 -7.90
N PRO A 150 -15.11 17.90 -8.23
CA PRO A 150 -14.04 17.93 -7.24
C PRO A 150 -13.95 19.30 -6.56
N ASN A 151 -13.58 19.32 -5.28
CA ASN A 151 -13.30 20.54 -4.53
C ASN A 151 -11.91 20.47 -3.87
N PRO A 152 -10.81 20.53 -4.64
CA PRO A 152 -9.45 20.54 -4.12
C PRO A 152 -9.25 21.50 -2.96
N GLN A 153 -8.58 21.03 -1.91
CA GLN A 153 -8.15 21.81 -0.76
C GLN A 153 -6.64 21.92 -0.77
N GLU A 154 -6.14 23.15 -0.62
CA GLU A 154 -4.73 23.48 -0.57
C GLU A 154 -4.42 24.17 0.77
N PRO A 155 -3.22 23.96 1.34
CA PRO A 155 -2.82 24.70 2.52
C PRO A 155 -2.66 26.19 2.20
N ASP A 156 -3.01 27.04 3.15
CA ASP A 156 -2.69 28.46 3.09
C ASP A 156 -1.17 28.68 3.02
N LYS A 157 -0.74 29.80 2.42
CA LYS A 157 0.69 30.11 2.25
C LYS A 157 1.43 30.23 3.59
N ASP A 158 0.74 30.63 4.64
CA ASP A 158 1.23 30.80 6.01
C ASP A 158 0.75 29.67 6.94
N ALA A 159 0.28 28.54 6.39
CA ALA A 159 -0.13 27.38 7.18
C ALA A 159 0.99 26.92 8.12
N TYR A 160 0.66 26.81 9.40
CA TYR A 160 1.58 26.34 10.44
C TYR A 160 1.60 24.81 10.50
N TYR A 161 2.80 24.24 10.51
CA TYR A 161 3.04 22.82 10.74
C TYR A 161 3.78 22.66 12.06
N LEU A 162 3.35 21.70 12.87
CA LEU A 162 4.01 21.38 14.13
C LEU A 162 5.47 20.97 13.93
N THR A 163 5.74 20.27 12.82
CA THR A 163 7.07 19.82 12.41
C THR A 163 7.06 19.56 10.90
N THR A 164 8.22 19.76 10.28
CA THR A 164 8.51 19.35 8.91
C THR A 164 9.63 18.32 8.93
N TYR A 165 9.41 17.17 8.29
CA TYR A 165 10.43 16.17 8.02
C TYR A 165 10.80 16.23 6.54
N GLU A 166 12.09 16.13 6.23
CA GLU A 166 12.59 16.03 4.86
C GLU A 166 13.30 14.70 4.65
N PHE A 167 12.94 13.99 3.57
CA PHE A 167 13.54 12.72 3.18
C PHE A 167 14.06 12.82 1.75
N ASP A 168 15.38 12.68 1.58
CA ASP A 168 16.01 12.47 0.28
C ASP A 168 16.05 10.96 -0.02
N ILE A 169 15.43 10.57 -1.13
CA ILE A 169 15.32 9.16 -1.57
C ILE A 169 16.25 8.83 -2.74
N SER A 170 17.11 9.76 -3.18
CA SER A 170 17.98 9.59 -4.36
C SER A 170 18.97 8.42 -4.24
N LYS A 171 19.27 8.02 -3.00
CA LYS A 171 20.15 6.88 -2.67
C LYS A 171 19.42 5.78 -1.92
N LEU A 172 18.08 5.83 -1.90
CA LEU A 172 17.28 4.80 -1.25
C LEU A 172 17.49 3.47 -2.00
N ILE A 173 17.58 2.39 -1.24
CA ILE A 173 17.61 1.03 -1.78
C ILE A 173 16.34 0.30 -1.33
N PRO A 174 15.98 -0.85 -1.92
CA PRO A 174 14.77 -1.56 -1.54
C PRO A 174 14.71 -1.83 -0.04
N GLN A 175 13.52 -1.67 0.55
CA GLN A 175 13.31 -1.71 1.99
C GLN A 175 12.47 -2.94 2.37
N ILE A 176 12.66 -3.40 3.61
CA ILE A 176 11.90 -4.51 4.15
C ILE A 176 11.54 -4.29 5.62
N ALA A 177 10.26 -4.44 5.95
CA ALA A 177 9.79 -4.45 7.33
C ALA A 177 9.85 -5.87 7.89
N LYS A 178 10.72 -6.09 8.87
CA LYS A 178 10.90 -7.40 9.51
C LYS A 178 9.80 -7.68 10.53
N PRO A 179 9.47 -8.95 10.80
CA PRO A 179 8.55 -9.30 11.85
C PRO A 179 9.02 -8.75 13.22
N HIS A 180 8.14 -8.43 14.16
CA HIS A 180 6.67 -8.44 14.06
C HIS A 180 6.09 -7.03 14.15
N ARG A 181 6.79 -6.04 13.59
CA ARG A 181 6.35 -4.64 13.59
C ARG A 181 6.66 -3.97 12.26
N VAL A 182 5.74 -3.13 11.81
CA VAL A 182 5.86 -2.43 10.52
C VAL A 182 7.01 -1.43 10.52
N ASP A 183 7.33 -0.85 11.69
CA ASP A 183 8.44 0.09 11.87
C ASP A 183 9.81 -0.57 12.07
N ASN A 184 9.90 -1.91 12.07
CA ASN A 184 11.18 -2.63 12.06
C ASN A 184 11.74 -2.71 10.63
N VAL A 185 12.00 -1.54 10.03
CA VAL A 185 12.43 -1.42 8.63
C VAL A 185 13.93 -1.35 8.53
N LEU A 186 14.48 -2.19 7.66
CA LEU A 186 15.88 -2.20 7.29
C LEU A 186 16.02 -2.25 5.76
N PRO A 187 17.20 -1.94 5.21
CA PRO A 187 17.51 -2.28 3.83
C PRO A 187 17.35 -3.78 3.57
N ILE A 188 16.96 -4.13 2.34
CA ILE A 188 16.75 -5.52 1.92
C ILE A 188 17.97 -6.41 2.15
N SER A 189 19.17 -5.84 2.02
CA SER A 189 20.46 -6.52 2.24
C SER A 189 20.63 -7.09 3.65
N SER A 190 19.87 -6.61 4.63
CA SER A 190 19.93 -7.11 6.02
C SER A 190 19.35 -8.52 6.21
N VAL A 191 18.57 -9.01 5.23
CA VAL A 191 17.89 -10.31 5.27
C VAL A 191 17.97 -11.03 3.92
N GLU A 192 18.84 -10.56 3.02
CA GLU A 192 19.07 -11.22 1.75
C GLU A 192 19.57 -12.65 1.97
N GLY A 193 18.98 -13.60 1.25
CA GLY A 193 19.29 -15.01 1.38
C GLY A 193 18.35 -15.80 2.29
N LEU A 194 17.50 -15.13 3.09
CA LEU A 194 16.52 -15.80 3.94
C LEU A 194 15.49 -16.56 3.11
N GLU A 195 15.36 -17.85 3.33
CA GLU A 195 14.38 -18.70 2.65
C GLU A 195 12.95 -18.25 2.98
N ILE A 196 12.05 -18.40 2.00
CA ILE A 196 10.63 -18.09 2.14
C ILE A 196 9.81 -19.30 1.74
N ASP A 197 8.64 -19.46 2.34
CA ASP A 197 7.68 -20.52 2.04
C ASP A 197 6.46 -19.98 1.27
N GLU A 198 6.16 -18.70 1.49
CA GLU A 198 5.02 -18.03 0.88
C GLU A 198 5.37 -16.61 0.45
N ALA A 199 4.88 -16.22 -0.72
CA ALA A 199 4.92 -14.87 -1.23
C ALA A 199 3.49 -14.38 -1.48
N PHE A 200 3.17 -13.15 -1.09
CA PHE A 200 1.83 -12.61 -1.29
C PHE A 200 1.86 -11.17 -1.82
N VAL A 201 1.32 -10.96 -3.03
CA VAL A 201 1.02 -9.62 -3.55
C VAL A 201 -0.49 -9.42 -3.56
N GLY A 202 -0.96 -8.32 -2.96
CA GLY A 202 -2.34 -7.87 -3.09
C GLY A 202 -2.74 -6.88 -2.01
N THR A 203 -4.06 -6.80 -1.76
CA THR A 203 -4.72 -5.94 -0.76
C THR A 203 -4.94 -4.49 -1.22
N CYS A 204 -5.30 -3.61 -0.27
CA CYS A 204 -5.44 -2.17 -0.50
C CYS A 204 -4.09 -1.45 -0.65
N THR A 205 -2.99 -2.03 -0.18
CA THR A 205 -1.67 -1.39 -0.28
C THR A 205 -1.05 -1.55 -1.65
N ASN A 206 -0.99 -2.77 -2.21
CA ASN A 206 -0.41 -3.03 -3.52
C ASN A 206 -1.10 -4.22 -4.20
N GLY A 207 -1.90 -3.96 -5.21
CA GLY A 207 -2.66 -4.93 -6.00
C GLY A 207 -3.38 -4.28 -7.17
N ARG A 208 -3.01 -3.03 -7.49
CA ARG A 208 -3.54 -2.26 -8.61
C ARG A 208 -2.80 -2.64 -9.87
N LEU A 209 -3.24 -2.09 -11.00
CA LEU A 209 -2.74 -2.51 -12.30
C LEU A 209 -1.23 -2.26 -12.46
N GLU A 210 -0.71 -1.13 -11.96
CA GLU A 210 0.72 -0.83 -11.99
C GLU A 210 1.54 -1.89 -11.22
N ASP A 211 1.05 -2.32 -10.04
CA ASP A 211 1.69 -3.37 -9.26
C ASP A 211 1.71 -4.71 -10.04
N LEU A 212 0.61 -5.05 -10.70
CA LEU A 212 0.48 -6.28 -11.47
C LEU A 212 1.33 -6.28 -12.75
N GLU A 213 1.44 -5.13 -13.43
CA GLU A 213 2.28 -4.96 -14.61
C GLU A 213 3.76 -5.18 -14.28
N VAL A 214 4.24 -4.60 -13.18
CA VAL A 214 5.61 -4.80 -12.68
C VAL A 214 5.89 -6.28 -12.42
N ILE A 215 4.93 -6.99 -11.81
CA ILE A 215 5.06 -8.43 -11.53
C ILE A 215 5.00 -9.25 -12.82
N ALA A 216 4.16 -8.88 -13.78
CA ALA A 216 4.03 -9.60 -15.04
C ALA A 216 5.33 -9.51 -15.83
N GLY A 217 5.94 -8.31 -15.90
CA GLY A 217 7.23 -8.10 -16.57
C GLY A 217 8.36 -8.94 -15.97
N ILE A 218 8.36 -9.17 -14.65
CA ILE A 218 9.40 -10.00 -14.02
C ILE A 218 9.12 -11.51 -14.12
N LEU A 219 7.86 -11.93 -14.14
CA LEU A 219 7.48 -13.34 -14.22
C LEU A 219 7.44 -13.88 -15.65
N GLU A 220 7.39 -13.01 -16.67
CA GLU A 220 7.34 -13.45 -18.07
C GLU A 220 8.57 -14.31 -18.43
N GLY A 221 8.30 -15.52 -18.93
CA GLY A 221 9.32 -16.50 -19.27
C GLY A 221 10.03 -17.14 -18.06
N ARG A 222 9.65 -16.81 -16.82
CA ARG A 222 10.26 -17.35 -15.61
C ARG A 222 9.30 -18.27 -14.85
N LYS A 223 9.85 -19.05 -13.93
CA LYS A 223 9.12 -19.93 -13.01
C LYS A 223 9.40 -19.52 -11.58
N ILE A 224 8.39 -19.62 -10.75
CA ILE A 224 8.50 -19.47 -9.30
C ILE A 224 9.25 -20.69 -8.74
N ASP A 225 9.98 -20.51 -7.65
CA ASP A 225 10.63 -21.63 -6.98
C ASP A 225 9.56 -22.64 -6.50
N SER A 226 9.82 -23.93 -6.72
CA SER A 226 8.88 -24.99 -6.36
C SER A 226 8.57 -25.10 -4.88
N SER A 227 9.41 -24.54 -4.00
CA SER A 227 9.14 -24.49 -2.55
C SER A 227 8.23 -23.34 -2.13
N VAL A 228 7.94 -22.38 -3.02
CA VAL A 228 7.23 -21.14 -2.67
C VAL A 228 5.80 -21.13 -3.19
N LYS A 229 4.84 -20.91 -2.29
CA LYS A 229 3.47 -20.56 -2.64
C LYS A 229 3.41 -19.08 -2.99
N PHE A 230 3.38 -18.70 -4.27
CA PHE A 230 3.20 -17.29 -4.64
C PHE A 230 1.74 -16.98 -4.97
N ILE A 231 1.10 -16.18 -4.11
CA ILE A 231 -0.31 -15.79 -4.19
C ILE A 231 -0.43 -14.34 -4.66
N ILE A 232 -1.31 -14.09 -5.64
CA ILE A 232 -1.57 -12.77 -6.21
C ILE A 232 -3.06 -12.47 -6.11
N SER A 233 -3.42 -11.34 -5.49
CA SER A 233 -4.81 -10.87 -5.38
C SER A 233 -4.94 -9.46 -6.00
N PRO A 234 -5.62 -9.34 -7.14
CA PRO A 234 -5.98 -8.03 -7.71
C PRO A 234 -6.85 -7.23 -6.73
N ALA A 235 -6.66 -5.91 -6.67
CA ALA A 235 -7.33 -5.05 -5.70
C ALA A 235 -8.84 -4.94 -5.95
N SER A 236 -9.28 -5.02 -7.20
CA SER A 236 -10.70 -5.00 -7.57
C SER A 236 -11.00 -5.90 -8.75
N ARG A 237 -12.29 -6.13 -9.01
CA ARG A 237 -12.77 -6.81 -10.21
C ARG A 237 -12.35 -6.09 -11.47
N ASN A 238 -12.38 -4.76 -11.48
CA ASN A 238 -11.98 -3.96 -12.63
C ASN A 238 -10.49 -4.18 -12.93
N VAL A 239 -9.64 -4.10 -11.90
CA VAL A 239 -8.20 -4.39 -12.03
C VAL A 239 -7.97 -5.83 -12.50
N TYR A 240 -8.72 -6.80 -11.98
CA TYR A 240 -8.60 -8.20 -12.41
C TYR A 240 -8.89 -8.32 -13.92
N LEU A 241 -10.01 -7.77 -14.37
CA LEU A 241 -10.44 -7.87 -15.78
C LEU A 241 -9.44 -7.18 -16.71
N GLU A 242 -8.95 -6.00 -16.34
CA GLU A 242 -7.95 -5.29 -17.13
C GLU A 242 -6.61 -6.05 -17.18
N ALA A 243 -6.18 -6.63 -16.05
CA ALA A 243 -4.99 -7.49 -16.00
C ALA A 243 -5.17 -8.77 -16.84
N LEU A 244 -6.40 -9.30 -16.93
CA LEU A 244 -6.72 -10.45 -17.76
C LEU A 244 -6.62 -10.08 -19.25
N GLU A 245 -7.21 -8.95 -19.65
CA GLU A 245 -7.15 -8.44 -21.03
C GLU A 245 -5.72 -8.14 -21.48
N LYS A 246 -4.89 -7.61 -20.58
CA LYS A 246 -3.45 -7.37 -20.81
C LYS A 246 -2.59 -8.63 -20.77
N GLY A 247 -3.18 -9.79 -20.45
CA GLY A 247 -2.47 -11.08 -20.40
C GLY A 247 -1.64 -11.33 -19.14
N PHE A 248 -1.64 -10.41 -18.17
CA PHE A 248 -0.87 -10.53 -16.91
C PHE A 248 -1.29 -11.78 -16.12
N ILE A 249 -2.60 -12.04 -16.05
CA ILE A 249 -3.13 -13.25 -15.38
C ILE A 249 -2.59 -14.54 -16.03
N SER A 250 -2.45 -14.56 -17.36
CA SER A 250 -1.86 -15.71 -18.07
C SER A 250 -0.39 -15.91 -17.70
N ILE A 251 0.37 -14.82 -17.61
CA ILE A 251 1.78 -14.85 -17.20
C ILE A 251 1.90 -15.40 -15.77
N PHE A 252 1.06 -14.94 -14.84
CA PHE A 252 1.06 -15.41 -13.45
C PHE A 252 0.78 -16.91 -13.34
N ILE A 253 -0.25 -17.41 -14.02
CA ILE A 253 -0.58 -18.84 -14.00
C ILE A 253 0.54 -19.66 -14.65
N LYS A 254 1.10 -19.19 -15.77
CA LYS A 254 2.21 -19.86 -16.46
C LYS A 254 3.49 -19.90 -15.62
N SER A 255 3.77 -18.90 -14.79
CA SER A 255 4.95 -18.90 -13.92
C SER A 255 4.79 -19.81 -12.70
N GLY A 256 3.56 -20.24 -12.39
CA GLY A 256 3.22 -21.09 -11.23
C GLY A 256 2.55 -20.33 -10.08
N ALA A 257 2.16 -19.07 -10.28
CA ALA A 257 1.50 -18.27 -9.26
C ALA A 257 0.02 -18.67 -9.12
N ILE A 258 -0.51 -18.43 -7.93
CA ILE A 258 -1.91 -18.67 -7.59
C ILE A 258 -2.62 -17.31 -7.61
N VAL A 259 -3.48 -17.10 -8.59
CA VAL A 259 -4.33 -15.89 -8.64
C VAL A 259 -5.62 -16.17 -7.88
N ILE A 260 -5.91 -15.35 -6.87
CA ILE A 260 -7.12 -15.46 -6.05
C ILE A 260 -8.13 -14.36 -6.42
N SER A 261 -9.37 -14.53 -5.98
CA SER A 261 -10.42 -13.53 -6.19
C SER A 261 -10.03 -12.17 -5.60
N PRO A 262 -10.49 -11.05 -6.20
CA PRO A 262 -10.21 -9.72 -5.66
C PRO A 262 -10.64 -9.56 -4.21
N GLY A 263 -9.71 -9.15 -3.34
CA GLY A 263 -9.97 -9.01 -1.91
C GLY A 263 -8.71 -8.88 -1.07
N CYS A 264 -8.87 -9.03 0.25
CA CYS A 264 -7.74 -8.90 1.18
C CYS A 264 -6.89 -10.18 1.28
N GLY A 265 -7.33 -11.30 0.72
CA GLY A 265 -6.52 -12.53 0.72
C GLY A 265 -6.14 -12.97 2.14
N PRO A 266 -4.90 -13.43 2.35
CA PRO A 266 -4.40 -13.81 3.66
C PRO A 266 -4.06 -12.63 4.57
N CYS A 267 -4.07 -11.37 4.11
CA CYS A 267 -3.64 -10.19 4.88
C CYS A 267 -4.33 -10.03 6.25
N VAL A 268 -5.58 -10.48 6.35
CA VAL A 268 -6.39 -10.44 7.59
C VAL A 268 -6.61 -11.83 8.19
N GLY A 269 -5.91 -12.85 7.68
CA GLY A 269 -5.99 -14.23 8.16
C GLY A 269 -7.31 -14.94 7.85
N THR A 270 -8.05 -14.50 6.83
CA THR A 270 -9.41 -15.01 6.57
C THR A 270 -9.47 -16.13 5.54
N HIS A 271 -8.61 -16.13 4.50
CA HIS A 271 -8.64 -17.17 3.47
C HIS A 271 -7.39 -17.17 2.57
N ALA A 272 -7.21 -18.27 1.82
CA ALA A 272 -6.35 -18.35 0.63
C ALA A 272 -4.87 -17.97 0.86
N GLY A 273 -4.21 -18.66 1.80
CA GLY A 273 -2.79 -18.46 2.13
C GLY A 273 -2.54 -18.28 3.63
N ILE A 274 -3.18 -19.08 4.50
CA ILE A 274 -2.88 -19.03 5.94
C ILE A 274 -1.56 -19.79 6.14
N PRO A 275 -0.49 -19.15 6.62
CA PRO A 275 0.81 -19.81 6.77
C PRO A 275 0.82 -20.82 7.92
N ALA A 276 1.62 -21.87 7.78
CA ALA A 276 1.84 -22.87 8.81
C ALA A 276 2.84 -22.40 9.87
N ASP A 277 3.05 -23.23 10.91
CA ASP A 277 4.02 -22.92 11.96
C ASP A 277 5.43 -22.85 11.40
N GLY A 278 6.16 -21.77 11.73
CA GLY A 278 7.52 -21.55 11.27
C GLY A 278 7.66 -21.03 9.84
N GLU A 279 6.58 -20.98 9.05
CA GLU A 279 6.65 -20.48 7.67
C GLU A 279 7.02 -18.99 7.63
N VAL A 280 7.88 -18.65 6.68
CA VAL A 280 8.31 -17.29 6.36
C VAL A 280 7.54 -16.79 5.14
N VAL A 281 6.77 -15.72 5.35
CA VAL A 281 5.98 -15.04 4.34
C VAL A 281 6.63 -13.72 3.97
N ILE A 282 6.81 -13.44 2.68
CA ILE A 282 7.09 -12.10 2.18
C ILE A 282 5.86 -11.51 1.47
N SER A 283 5.45 -10.29 1.85
CA SER A 283 4.18 -9.74 1.41
C SER A 283 4.22 -8.26 1.04
N SER A 284 3.41 -7.85 0.06
CA SER A 284 3.17 -6.42 -0.25
C SER A 284 2.09 -5.76 0.61
N ALA A 285 1.45 -6.52 1.51
CA ALA A 285 0.46 -6.01 2.46
C ALA A 285 1.04 -4.98 3.45
N ASN A 286 0.19 -4.39 4.29
CA ASN A 286 0.56 -3.29 5.20
C ASN A 286 0.98 -3.70 6.61
N ARG A 287 0.69 -4.93 7.06
CA ARG A 287 0.89 -5.34 8.46
C ARG A 287 1.57 -6.69 8.60
N ASN A 288 2.44 -6.81 9.60
CA ASN A 288 3.22 -8.01 9.90
C ASN A 288 3.24 -8.42 11.39
N PHE A 289 2.26 -7.97 12.18
CA PHE A 289 2.14 -8.36 13.58
C PHE A 289 1.92 -9.87 13.72
N LYS A 290 2.24 -10.45 14.89
CA LYS A 290 1.97 -11.87 15.16
C LYS A 290 0.50 -12.19 14.94
N GLY A 291 0.22 -13.27 14.20
CA GLY A 291 -1.12 -13.74 13.92
C GLY A 291 -1.84 -12.94 12.83
N ARG A 292 -1.17 -11.98 12.19
CA ARG A 292 -1.82 -11.09 11.22
C ARG A 292 -2.42 -11.85 10.04
N MET A 293 -1.72 -12.87 9.55
CA MET A 293 -2.21 -13.76 8.49
C MET A 293 -2.86 -15.04 9.04
N GLY A 294 -3.36 -15.00 10.28
CA GLY A 294 -4.07 -16.11 10.93
C GLY A 294 -3.19 -16.85 11.94
N ASN A 295 -2.03 -17.36 11.52
CA ASN A 295 -1.15 -18.13 12.40
C ASN A 295 -0.15 -17.23 13.17
N PRO A 296 -0.15 -17.23 14.53
CA PRO A 296 0.81 -16.45 15.33
C PRO A 296 2.25 -16.98 15.31
N ASN A 297 2.48 -18.20 14.84
CA ASN A 297 3.80 -18.83 14.74
C ASN A 297 4.47 -18.63 13.37
N ALA A 298 3.85 -17.90 12.45
CA ALA A 298 4.43 -17.53 11.16
C ALA A 298 5.19 -16.20 11.24
N PHE A 299 6.12 -15.99 10.31
CA PHE A 299 6.93 -14.77 10.21
C PHE A 299 6.59 -14.01 8.94
N ILE A 300 6.15 -12.76 9.08
CA ILE A 300 5.70 -11.95 7.94
C ILE A 300 6.69 -10.79 7.71
N TYR A 301 7.21 -10.69 6.51
CA TYR A 301 8.06 -9.60 6.03
C TYR A 301 7.29 -8.75 5.04
N LEU A 302 7.40 -7.43 5.12
CA LEU A 302 6.73 -6.52 4.18
C LEU A 302 7.74 -5.91 3.22
N ALA A 303 7.45 -5.96 1.93
CA ALA A 303 8.32 -5.40 0.89
C ALA A 303 7.50 -4.88 -0.30
N SER A 304 8.14 -4.23 -1.27
CA SER A 304 7.50 -3.82 -2.53
C SER A 304 7.09 -5.02 -3.40
N PRO A 305 6.07 -4.87 -4.26
CA PRO A 305 5.61 -5.94 -5.16
C PRO A 305 6.72 -6.57 -5.99
N LEU A 306 7.65 -5.75 -6.51
CA LEU A 306 8.80 -6.26 -7.25
C LEU A 306 9.71 -7.12 -6.37
N THR A 307 10.02 -6.68 -5.14
CA THR A 307 10.83 -7.44 -4.19
C THR A 307 10.18 -8.79 -3.86
N VAL A 308 8.86 -8.81 -3.65
CA VAL A 308 8.09 -10.04 -3.40
C VAL A 308 8.19 -11.00 -4.58
N ALA A 309 7.96 -10.52 -5.80
CA ALA A 309 8.00 -11.35 -7.01
C ALA A 309 9.41 -11.90 -7.31
N CYS A 310 10.46 -11.07 -7.20
CA CYS A 310 11.84 -11.51 -7.35
C CYS A 310 12.22 -12.56 -6.30
N SER A 311 11.77 -12.39 -5.06
CA SER A 311 12.02 -13.34 -3.98
C SER A 311 11.28 -14.67 -4.21
N ALA A 312 10.06 -14.63 -4.72
CA ALA A 312 9.30 -15.83 -5.10
C ALA A 312 10.00 -16.63 -6.21
N ILE A 313 10.62 -15.95 -7.18
CA ILE A 313 11.43 -16.62 -8.21
C ILE A 313 12.68 -17.30 -7.62
N LYS A 314 13.26 -16.74 -6.55
CA LYS A 314 14.51 -17.26 -5.93
C LYS A 314 14.32 -18.29 -4.83
N GLY A 315 13.11 -18.44 -4.28
CA GLY A 315 12.89 -19.24 -3.07
C GLY A 315 13.37 -18.57 -1.78
N ARG A 316 13.83 -17.32 -1.87
CA ARG A 316 14.44 -16.57 -0.76
C ARG A 316 14.40 -15.08 -1.02
N ILE A 317 14.45 -14.30 0.05
CA ILE A 317 14.50 -12.84 -0.02
C ILE A 317 15.73 -12.40 -0.82
N THR A 318 15.51 -11.58 -1.84
CA THR A 318 16.57 -11.10 -2.75
C THR A 318 16.38 -9.64 -3.11
N ASP A 319 17.48 -8.94 -3.39
CA ASP A 319 17.42 -7.60 -3.94
C ASP A 319 16.79 -7.63 -5.35
N PRO A 320 15.67 -6.94 -5.59
CA PRO A 320 15.04 -6.90 -6.90
C PRO A 320 15.91 -6.22 -7.98
N GLN A 321 16.86 -5.37 -7.61
CA GLN A 321 17.71 -4.66 -8.59
C GLN A 321 18.53 -5.64 -9.44
N LYS A 322 18.92 -6.78 -8.88
CA LYS A 322 19.62 -7.88 -9.58
C LYS A 322 18.84 -8.47 -10.76
N PHE A 323 17.54 -8.20 -10.83
CA PHE A 323 16.67 -8.65 -11.91
C PHE A 323 16.49 -7.60 -13.02
N LEU A 324 16.91 -6.37 -12.77
CA LEU A 324 16.78 -5.22 -13.67
C LEU A 324 18.10 -4.86 -14.39
N GLU A 325 19.21 -5.51 -13.99
CA GLU A 325 20.56 -5.30 -14.55
C GLU A 325 20.82 -6.09 -15.85
N GLY A 326 19.76 -6.51 -16.56
CA GLY A 326 19.82 -7.29 -17.81
C GLY A 326 19.23 -6.55 -19.00
#